data_AF-A0A368FPS4-F1
#
_entry.id   AF-A0A368FPS4-F1
#
_cell.length_a   1.000
_cell.length_b   1.000
_cell.length_c   1.000
_cell.angle_alpha   90.00
_cell.angle_beta   90.00
_cell.angle_gamma   90.00
#
_symmetry.space_group_name_H-M   'P 1'
#
loop_
_entity.id
_entity.type
_entity.pdbx_description
1 polymer ?
#
loop_
_entity_poly.entity_id
_entity_poly.type
_entity_poly.pdbx_seq_one_letter_code
_entity_poly.pdbx_strand_id
1 'polypeptide(L)'
;MFAAVSIIVALAATTWAMWEEDFSQSPVYCSAATIRTADKLSLLCFVIGGIDLTTLVAVAALYTCNGVAIKRKHFNLNSSYQLHENYSVIRLILPLTVFQTVCYAVFSGSSAIIAIFRHSFTLIGYRIVFAATYTIPYYTFISPILMWFIIRYSQRLKASKLKLLTQRRGVENDVYFKTYSEMWNNTVTIKR
;
A
#
# COMPACT_ATOMS: atom_id res chain seq x y z
N MET A 1 -14.56 -6.73 -12.87
CA MET A 1 -15.29 -7.56 -11.87
C MET A 1 -14.98 -7.14 -10.45
N PHE A 2 -13.72 -7.15 -9.98
CA PHE A 2 -13.37 -6.73 -8.62
C PHE A 2 -13.83 -5.32 -8.23
N ALA A 3 -13.62 -4.32 -9.09
CA ALA A 3 -14.08 -2.95 -8.81
C ALA A 3 -15.60 -2.84 -8.61
N ALA A 4 -16.39 -3.57 -9.41
CA ALA A 4 -17.84 -3.59 -9.27
C ALA A 4 -18.29 -4.24 -7.95
N VAL A 5 -17.65 -5.36 -7.57
CA VAL A 5 -17.89 -6.01 -6.28
C VAL A 5 -17.54 -5.08 -5.13
N SER A 6 -16.40 -4.37 -5.19
CA SER A 6 -16.01 -3.40 -4.15
C SER A 6 -17.03 -2.27 -4.01
N ILE A 7 -17.56 -1.75 -5.11
CA ILE A 7 -18.59 -0.70 -5.10
C ILE A 7 -19.88 -1.22 -4.47
N ILE A 8 -20.34 -2.41 -4.86
CA ILE A 8 -21.56 -3.02 -4.32
C ILE A 8 -21.41 -3.27 -2.81
N VAL A 9 -20.28 -3.82 -2.37
CA VAL A 9 -20.00 -4.05 -0.94
C VAL A 9 -19.95 -2.74 -0.17
N ALA A 10 -19.34 -1.69 -0.72
CA ALA A 10 -19.30 -0.38 -0.08
C ALA A 10 -20.70 0.22 0.07
N LEU A 11 -21.54 0.15 -0.97
CA LEU A 11 -22.93 0.62 -0.94
C LEU A 11 -23.78 -0.20 0.04
N ALA A 12 -23.61 -1.53 0.07
CA ALA A 12 -24.32 -2.38 1.01
C ALA A 12 -23.91 -2.09 2.47
N ALA A 13 -22.62 -1.89 2.72
CA ALA A 13 -22.12 -1.57 4.06
C ALA A 13 -22.59 -0.20 4.54
N THR A 14 -22.60 0.82 3.68
CA THR A 14 -23.07 2.17 4.04
C THR A 14 -24.58 2.19 4.25
N THR A 15 -25.36 1.54 3.39
CA THR A 15 -26.81 1.42 3.56
C THR A 15 -27.17 0.66 4.83
N TRP A 16 -26.47 -0.44 5.13
CA TRP A 16 -26.64 -1.17 6.39
C TRP A 16 -26.32 -0.32 7.63
N ALA A 17 -25.22 0.44 7.59
CA ALA A 17 -24.83 1.31 8.70
C ALA A 17 -25.89 2.37 8.99
N MET A 18 -26.50 2.93 7.95
CA MET A 18 -27.43 4.07 8.02
C MET A 18 -28.92 3.65 8.07
N TRP A 19 -29.23 2.36 7.98
CA TRP A 19 -30.61 1.86 7.84
C TRP A 19 -31.56 2.27 8.97
N GLU A 20 -31.04 2.45 10.19
CA GLU A 20 -31.83 2.76 11.39
C GLU A 20 -31.58 4.18 11.89
N GLU A 21 -31.02 5.06 11.06
CA GLU A 21 -30.73 6.43 11.47
C GLU A 21 -32.01 7.26 11.55
N ASP A 22 -32.26 7.83 12.73
CA ASP A 22 -33.40 8.71 12.95
C ASP A 22 -33.05 10.14 12.52
N PHE A 23 -33.44 10.49 11.29
CA PHE A 23 -33.24 11.82 10.71
C PHE A 23 -34.11 12.91 11.35
N SER A 24 -35.00 12.57 12.30
CA SER A 24 -35.82 13.55 13.02
C SER A 24 -35.00 14.39 14.00
N GLN A 25 -33.83 13.92 14.43
CA GLN A 25 -32.94 14.68 15.32
C GLN A 25 -31.86 15.36 14.47
N SER A 26 -31.97 16.69 14.29
CA SER A 26 -30.96 17.50 13.59
C SER A 26 -29.64 17.50 14.36
N PRO A 27 -28.62 16.72 13.95
CA PRO A 27 -27.35 16.71 14.66
C PRO A 27 -26.55 17.95 14.22
N VAL A 28 -26.12 18.77 15.18
CA VAL A 28 -25.41 20.05 14.89
C VAL A 28 -23.96 19.80 14.42
N TYR A 29 -23.49 18.56 14.36
CA TYR A 29 -22.10 18.22 14.06
C TYR A 29 -21.99 16.96 13.17
N CYS A 30 -21.02 16.95 12.25
CA CYS A 30 -20.78 15.85 11.28
C CYS A 30 -20.38 14.51 11.92
N SER A 31 -20.09 14.50 13.23
CA SER A 31 -19.79 13.30 14.02
C SER A 31 -20.94 12.84 14.92
N ALA A 32 -22.09 13.54 14.91
CA ALA A 32 -23.25 13.08 15.66
C ALA A 32 -23.98 11.97 14.92
N ALA A 33 -23.36 10.80 14.98
CA ALA A 33 -24.05 9.54 14.87
C ALA A 33 -24.94 9.33 16.11
N THR A 34 -26.14 8.79 15.94
CA THR A 34 -26.90 8.26 17.08
C THR A 34 -26.08 7.18 17.79
N ILE A 35 -26.37 6.88 19.07
CA ILE A 35 -25.63 5.84 19.82
C ILE A 35 -25.65 4.50 19.06
N ARG A 36 -26.77 4.20 18.38
CA ARG A 36 -26.97 2.98 17.59
C ARG A 36 -26.17 2.99 16.28
N THR A 37 -26.11 4.14 15.58
CA THR A 37 -25.24 4.31 14.40
C THR A 37 -23.75 4.21 14.79
N ALA A 38 -23.36 4.76 15.94
CA ALA A 38 -21.97 4.72 16.43
C ALA A 38 -21.48 3.29 16.72
N ASP A 39 -22.33 2.44 17.33
CA ASP A 39 -21.99 1.03 17.59
C ASP A 39 -21.84 0.24 16.26
N LYS A 40 -22.74 0.47 15.28
CA LYS A 40 -22.63 -0.14 13.95
C LYS A 40 -21.36 0.29 13.21
N LEU A 41 -21.01 1.58 13.29
CA LEU A 41 -19.80 2.12 12.68
C LEU A 41 -18.54 1.54 13.34
N SER A 42 -18.53 1.44 14.67
CA SER A 42 -17.44 0.82 15.43
C SER A 42 -17.24 -0.65 15.01
N LEU A 43 -18.33 -1.43 14.94
CA LEU A 43 -18.30 -2.82 14.46
C LEU A 43 -17.71 -2.92 13.05
N LEU A 44 -18.18 -2.09 12.11
CA LEU A 44 -17.64 -2.06 10.74
C LEU A 44 -16.15 -1.76 10.73
N CYS A 45 -15.70 -0.81 11.55
CA CYS A 45 -14.28 -0.48 11.64
C CYS A 45 -13.43 -1.61 12.23
N PHE A 46 -13.94 -2.39 13.19
CA PHE A 46 -13.27 -3.60 13.66
C PHE A 46 -13.16 -4.66 12.56
N VAL A 47 -14.23 -4.90 11.81
CA VAL A 47 -14.24 -5.86 10.70
C VAL A 47 -13.24 -5.45 9.61
N ILE A 48 -13.27 -4.19 9.18
CA ILE A 48 -12.35 -3.65 8.18
C ILE A 48 -10.90 -3.73 8.68
N GLY A 49 -10.65 -3.35 9.94
CA GLY A 49 -9.32 -3.47 10.55
C GLY A 49 -8.79 -4.91 10.57
N GLY A 50 -9.66 -5.89 10.84
CA GLY A 50 -9.30 -7.31 10.78
C GLY A 50 -8.98 -7.79 9.36
N ILE A 51 -9.75 -7.33 8.36
CA ILE A 51 -9.49 -7.63 6.95
C ILE A 51 -8.16 -7.01 6.52
N ASP A 52 -7.87 -5.77 6.92
CA ASP A 52 -6.62 -5.09 6.60
C ASP A 52 -5.42 -5.81 7.21
N LEU A 53 -5.52 -6.25 8.46
CA LEU A 53 -4.46 -7.03 9.12
C LEU A 53 -4.21 -8.37 8.41
N THR A 54 -5.28 -9.07 8.03
CA THR A 54 -5.17 -10.32 7.26
C THR A 54 -4.52 -10.08 5.88
N THR A 55 -4.91 -8.98 5.23
CA THR A 55 -4.35 -8.57 3.93
C THR A 55 -2.87 -8.24 4.06
N LEU A 56 -2.47 -7.53 5.11
CA LEU A 56 -1.07 -7.21 5.39
C LEU A 56 -0.23 -8.49 5.57
N VAL A 57 -0.73 -9.46 6.34
CA VAL A 57 -0.06 -10.76 6.52
C VAL A 57 0.08 -11.49 5.19
N ALA A 58 -0.97 -11.52 4.37
CA ALA A 58 -0.93 -12.14 3.04
C ALA A 58 0.08 -11.47 2.10
N VAL A 59 0.10 -10.13 2.05
CA VAL A 59 1.04 -9.38 1.21
C VAL A 59 2.48 -9.55 1.69
N ALA A 60 2.71 -9.60 3.01
CA ALA A 60 4.04 -9.87 3.58
C ALA A 60 4.52 -11.30 3.27
N ALA A 61 3.63 -12.29 3.36
CA ALA A 61 3.93 -13.66 2.95
C ALA A 61 4.27 -13.74 1.45
N LEU A 62 3.49 -13.07 0.59
CA LEU A 62 3.79 -13.00 -0.85
C LEU A 62 5.12 -12.31 -1.13
N TYR A 63 5.44 -11.23 -0.41
CA TYR A 63 6.71 -10.51 -0.56
C TYR A 63 7.91 -11.40 -0.22
N THR A 64 7.85 -12.13 0.89
CA THR A 64 8.91 -13.04 1.33
C THR A 64 9.05 -14.24 0.40
N CYS A 65 7.94 -14.90 0.05
CA CYS A 65 7.94 -16.02 -0.91
C CYS A 65 8.50 -15.61 -2.27
N ASN A 66 8.08 -14.47 -2.82
CA ASN A 66 8.58 -13.97 -4.11
C ASN A 66 10.05 -13.55 -4.03
N GLY A 67 10.49 -12.98 -2.91
CA GLY A 67 11.90 -12.66 -2.68
C GLY A 67 12.79 -13.91 -2.64
N VAL A 68 12.30 -15.01 -2.07
CA VAL A 68 12.98 -16.31 -2.09
C VAL A 68 12.96 -16.92 -3.50
N ALA A 69 11.82 -16.84 -4.19
CA ALA A 69 11.67 -17.40 -5.54
C ALA A 69 12.58 -16.71 -6.56
N ILE A 70 12.73 -15.38 -6.51
CA ILE A 70 13.62 -14.62 -7.40
C ILE A 70 15.09 -15.05 -7.27
N LYS A 71 15.51 -15.49 -6.07
CA LYS A 71 16.89 -15.95 -5.83
C LYS A 71 17.17 -17.35 -6.41
N ARG A 72 16.13 -18.14 -6.72
CA ARG A 72 16.29 -19.48 -7.31
C ARG A 72 16.44 -19.34 -8.84
N LYS A 73 17.54 -19.88 -9.40
CA LYS A 73 17.93 -19.71 -10.82
C LYS A 73 17.16 -20.57 -11.85
N HIS A 74 16.20 -21.40 -11.44
CA HIS A 74 15.66 -22.48 -12.29
C HIS A 74 14.35 -22.18 -13.04
N PHE A 75 13.94 -20.92 -13.20
CA PHE A 75 12.64 -20.61 -13.79
C PHE A 75 12.68 -20.33 -15.30
N ASN A 76 11.67 -20.81 -16.01
CA ASN A 76 11.37 -20.42 -17.40
C ASN A 76 11.32 -18.89 -17.54
N LEU A 77 11.77 -18.35 -18.68
CA LEU A 77 11.84 -16.90 -18.95
C LEU A 77 10.51 -16.18 -18.66
N ASN A 78 9.38 -16.78 -19.09
CA ASN A 78 8.05 -16.21 -18.87
C ASN A 78 7.69 -16.12 -17.36
N SER A 79 7.96 -17.17 -16.59
CA SER A 79 7.71 -17.21 -15.15
C SER A 79 8.60 -16.22 -14.39
N SER A 80 9.87 -16.11 -14.79
CA SER A 80 10.80 -15.14 -14.20
C SER A 80 10.36 -13.69 -14.45
N TYR A 81 9.82 -13.40 -15.64
CA TYR A 81 9.29 -12.08 -15.97
C TYR A 81 8.06 -11.73 -15.11
N GLN A 82 7.07 -12.63 -15.07
CA GLN A 82 5.87 -12.46 -14.24
C GLN A 82 6.21 -12.28 -12.76
N LEU A 83 7.17 -13.05 -12.25
CA LEU A 83 7.62 -12.95 -10.85
C LEU A 83 8.29 -11.60 -10.55
N HIS A 84 9.09 -11.08 -11.49
CA HIS A 84 9.76 -9.79 -11.32
C HIS A 84 8.76 -8.63 -11.32
N GLU A 85 7.76 -8.69 -12.21
CA GLU A 85 6.67 -7.72 -12.25
C GLU A 85 5.85 -7.74 -10.96
N ASN A 86 5.41 -8.94 -10.54
CA ASN A 86 4.67 -9.13 -9.30
C ASN A 86 5.45 -8.63 -8.07
N TYR A 87 6.75 -8.90 -8.00
CA TYR A 87 7.60 -8.39 -6.93
C TYR A 87 7.71 -6.86 -6.93
N SER A 88 7.81 -6.24 -8.11
CA SER A 88 7.80 -4.77 -8.23
C SER A 88 6.47 -4.16 -7.78
N VAL A 89 5.35 -4.82 -8.09
CA VAL A 89 4.01 -4.39 -7.69
C VAL A 89 3.82 -4.56 -6.19
N ILE A 90 4.18 -5.72 -5.61
CA ILE A 90 4.08 -5.96 -4.16
C ILE A 90 4.92 -4.96 -3.38
N ARG A 91 6.12 -4.60 -3.86
CA ARG A 91 6.95 -3.58 -3.23
C ARG A 91 6.29 -2.20 -3.19
N LEU A 92 5.42 -1.88 -4.15
CA LEU A 92 4.63 -0.64 -4.17
C LEU A 92 3.42 -0.73 -3.24
N ILE A 93 2.73 -1.87 -3.22
CA ILE A 93 1.51 -2.09 -2.43
C ILE A 93 1.82 -2.21 -0.93
N LEU A 94 2.92 -2.86 -0.56
CA LEU A 94 3.29 -3.13 0.83
C LEU A 94 3.32 -1.88 1.73
N PRO A 95 4.03 -0.78 1.42
CA PRO A 95 4.01 0.43 2.26
C PRO A 95 2.61 1.06 2.38
N LEU A 96 1.79 0.98 1.33
CA LEU A 96 0.40 1.47 1.37
C LEU A 96 -0.45 0.63 2.32
N THR A 97 -0.36 -0.71 2.23
CA THR A 97 -1.08 -1.63 3.12
C THR A 97 -0.63 -1.52 4.57
N VAL A 98 0.66 -1.29 4.83
CA VAL A 98 1.20 -1.04 6.17
C VAL A 98 0.60 0.25 6.74
N PHE A 99 0.63 1.35 5.97
CA PHE A 99 0.06 2.62 6.40
C PHE A 99 -1.43 2.50 6.74
N GLN A 100 -2.21 1.88 5.84
CA GLN A 100 -3.63 1.62 6.05
C GLN A 100 -3.88 0.80 7.32
N THR A 101 -3.15 -0.31 7.50
CA THR A 101 -3.29 -1.16 8.68
C THR A 101 -2.97 -0.41 9.97
N VAL A 102 -1.93 0.44 9.97
CA VAL A 102 -1.59 1.26 11.14
C VAL A 102 -2.70 2.26 11.47
N CYS A 103 -3.24 2.97 10.48
CA CYS A 103 -4.34 3.91 10.70
C CYS A 103 -5.58 3.20 11.27
N TYR A 104 -6.00 2.08 10.68
CA TYR A 104 -7.16 1.33 11.16
C TYR A 104 -6.91 0.63 12.50
N ALA A 105 -5.69 0.17 12.79
CA ALA A 105 -5.33 -0.39 14.09
C ALA A 105 -5.38 0.67 15.19
N VAL A 106 -4.87 1.88 14.94
CA VAL A 106 -4.97 3.01 15.88
C VAL A 106 -6.44 3.37 16.11
N PHE A 107 -7.24 3.48 15.06
CA PHE A 107 -8.66 3.84 15.18
C PHE A 107 -9.50 2.77 15.88
N SER A 108 -9.35 1.50 15.51
CA SER A 108 -10.07 0.39 16.14
C SER A 108 -9.61 0.15 17.59
N GLY A 109 -8.30 0.17 17.84
CA GLY A 109 -7.74 -0.02 19.18
C GLY A 109 -8.17 1.08 20.15
N SER A 110 -8.11 2.33 19.72
CA SER A 110 -8.60 3.45 20.54
C SER A 110 -10.11 3.41 20.73
N SER A 111 -10.90 3.04 19.72
CA SER A 111 -12.35 2.82 19.86
C SER A 111 -12.67 1.70 20.85
N ALA A 112 -11.90 0.61 20.88
CA ALA A 112 -12.01 -0.46 21.89
C ALA A 112 -11.75 0.07 23.30
N ILE A 113 -10.67 0.84 23.48
CA ILE A 113 -10.32 1.43 24.77
C ILE A 113 -11.43 2.36 25.24
N ILE A 114 -11.92 3.25 24.38
CA ILE A 114 -13.02 4.17 24.70
C ILE A 114 -14.29 3.39 25.08
N ALA A 115 -14.58 2.28 24.40
CA ALA A 115 -15.74 1.43 24.70
C ALA A 115 -15.61 0.75 26.08
N ILE A 116 -14.42 0.25 26.44
CA ILE A 116 -14.18 -0.37 27.76
C ILE A 116 -14.35 0.65 28.89
N PHE A 117 -13.86 1.87 28.69
CA PHE A 117 -13.95 2.95 29.67
C PHE A 117 -15.23 3.79 29.55
N ARG A 118 -16.23 3.35 28.77
CA ARG A 118 -17.45 4.12 28.48
C ARG A 118 -18.19 4.59 29.74
N HIS A 119 -18.20 3.78 30.80
CA HIS A 119 -18.86 4.12 32.06
C HIS A 119 -18.15 5.26 32.82
N SER A 120 -16.88 5.51 32.55
CA SER A 120 -16.11 6.58 33.20
C SER A 120 -16.29 7.95 32.52
N PHE A 121 -16.90 8.01 31.33
CA PHE A 121 -17.07 9.25 30.57
C PHE A 121 -18.49 9.79 30.65
N THR A 122 -18.61 11.11 30.75
CA THR A 122 -19.87 11.81 30.44
C THR A 122 -20.16 11.69 28.95
N LEU A 123 -21.44 11.77 28.55
CA LEU A 123 -21.86 11.66 27.14
C LEU A 123 -21.10 12.66 26.22
N ILE A 124 -20.82 13.85 26.72
CA ILE A 124 -20.08 14.91 26.01
C ILE A 124 -18.60 14.54 25.91
N GLY A 125 -17.99 14.05 26.99
CA GLY A 125 -16.59 13.61 27.01
C GLY A 125 -16.34 12.46 26.02
N TYR A 126 -17.23 11.48 25.99
CA TYR A 126 -17.18 10.38 25.01
C TYR A 126 -17.16 10.89 23.56
N ARG A 127 -18.04 11.84 23.22
CA ARG A 127 -18.13 12.39 21.86
C ARG A 127 -16.89 13.17 21.44
N ILE A 128 -16.32 13.97 22.35
CA ILE A 128 -15.09 14.75 22.08
C ILE A 128 -13.92 13.81 21.83
N VAL A 129 -13.74 12.80 22.69
CA VAL A 129 -12.64 11.83 22.56
C VAL A 129 -12.80 11.00 21.29
N PHE A 130 -14.02 10.55 20.98
CA PHE A 130 -14.31 9.82 19.75
C PHE A 130 -14.02 10.64 18.49
N ALA A 131 -14.44 11.91 18.46
CA ALA A 131 -14.18 12.82 17.36
C ALA A 131 -12.67 13.14 17.20
N ALA A 132 -11.95 13.34 18.30
CA ALA A 132 -10.50 13.58 18.28
C ALA A 132 -9.71 12.38 17.76
N THR A 133 -10.26 11.18 17.93
CA THR A 133 -9.62 9.93 17.53
C THR A 133 -9.98 9.51 16.10
N TYR A 134 -10.92 10.21 15.47
CA TYR A 134 -11.39 9.90 14.12
C TYR A 134 -10.27 10.05 13.08
N THR A 135 -9.73 8.90 12.65
CA THR A 135 -8.50 8.84 11.83
C THR A 135 -8.78 8.97 10.32
N ILE A 136 -10.05 8.84 9.90
CA ILE A 136 -10.45 8.81 8.48
C ILE A 136 -10.02 10.06 7.69
N PRO A 137 -10.20 11.31 8.18
CA PRO A 137 -9.80 12.51 7.44
C PRO A 137 -8.28 12.61 7.24
N TYR A 138 -7.52 12.14 8.22
CA TYR A 138 -6.06 12.09 8.13
C TYR A 138 -5.61 11.05 7.09
N TYR A 139 -6.24 9.87 7.10
CA TYR A 139 -5.96 8.82 6.14
C TYR A 139 -6.24 9.25 4.70
N THR A 140 -7.40 9.88 4.42
CA THR A 140 -7.75 10.34 3.05
C THR A 140 -6.84 11.45 2.54
N PHE A 141 -6.28 12.29 3.42
CA PHE A 141 -5.32 13.32 3.02
C PHE A 141 -3.91 12.78 2.81
N ILE A 142 -3.43 11.90 3.70
CA ILE A 142 -2.05 11.40 3.67
C ILE A 142 -1.85 10.31 2.60
N SER A 143 -2.85 9.46 2.37
CA SER A 143 -2.80 8.35 1.41
C SER A 143 -2.37 8.77 -0.02
N PRO A 144 -2.97 9.80 -0.66
CA PRO A 144 -2.55 10.23 -2.00
C PRO A 144 -1.12 10.80 -2.03
N ILE A 145 -0.69 11.49 -0.97
CA ILE A 145 0.68 12.03 -0.84
C ILE A 145 1.68 10.87 -0.77
N LEU A 146 1.39 9.88 0.07
CA LEU A 146 2.19 8.68 0.23
C LEU A 146 2.28 7.89 -1.09
N MET A 147 1.15 7.69 -1.77
CA MET A 147 1.08 7.02 -3.08
C MET A 147 1.92 7.75 -4.13
N TRP A 148 1.80 9.08 -4.21
CA TRP A 148 2.61 9.89 -5.11
C TRP A 148 4.11 9.76 -4.82
N PHE A 149 4.49 9.82 -3.54
CA PHE A 149 5.88 9.66 -3.10
C PHE A 149 6.43 8.28 -3.48
N ILE A 150 5.68 7.20 -3.21
CA ILE A 150 6.06 5.82 -3.51
C ILE A 150 6.26 5.63 -5.02
N ILE A 151 5.33 6.16 -5.84
CA ILE A 151 5.43 6.07 -7.31
C ILE A 151 6.67 6.82 -7.82
N ARG A 152 6.88 8.06 -7.37
CA ARG A 152 8.07 8.86 -7.72
C ARG A 152 9.35 8.13 -7.33
N TYR A 153 9.41 7.59 -6.11
CA TYR A 153 10.58 6.84 -5.64
C TYR A 153 10.84 5.60 -6.49
N SER A 154 9.81 4.84 -6.84
CA SER A 154 9.91 3.67 -7.72
C SER A 154 10.41 4.02 -9.12
N GLN A 155 9.90 5.09 -9.71
CA GLN A 155 10.38 5.60 -11.01
C GLN A 155 11.85 6.01 -10.96
N ARG A 156 12.28 6.70 -9.89
CA ARG A 156 13.69 7.08 -9.69
C ARG A 156 14.58 5.85 -9.59
N LEU A 157 14.17 4.84 -8.83
CA LEU A 157 14.94 3.60 -8.71
C LEU A 157 15.09 2.86 -10.05
N LYS A 158 14.01 2.80 -10.84
CA LYS A 158 14.04 2.22 -12.19
C LYS A 158 15.01 2.99 -13.10
N ALA A 159 14.96 4.32 -13.08
CA ALA A 159 15.86 5.17 -13.87
C ALA A 159 17.33 4.98 -13.47
N SER A 160 17.64 4.90 -12.18
CA SER A 160 19.02 4.68 -11.70
C SER A 160 19.55 3.29 -12.10
N LYS A 161 18.73 2.24 -12.00
CA LYS A 161 19.11 0.90 -12.48
C LYS A 161 19.36 0.88 -13.99
N LEU A 162 18.51 1.54 -14.76
CA LEU A 162 18.68 1.63 -16.21
C LEU A 162 19.99 2.36 -16.57
N LYS A 163 20.27 3.49 -15.94
CA LYS A 163 21.54 4.21 -16.13
C LYS A 163 22.76 3.33 -15.85
N LEU A 164 22.73 2.56 -14.76
CA LEU A 164 23.83 1.67 -14.38
C LEU A 164 24.04 0.54 -15.41
N LEU A 165 22.95 -0.05 -15.92
CA LEU A 165 23.03 -1.07 -16.98
C LEU A 165 23.51 -0.49 -18.31
N THR A 166 23.02 0.69 -18.70
CA THR A 166 23.44 1.39 -19.93
C THR A 166 24.92 1.78 -19.85
N GLN A 167 25.38 2.32 -18.72
CA GLN A 167 26.78 2.67 -18.51
C GLN A 167 27.67 1.43 -18.57
N ARG A 168 27.27 0.32 -17.93
CA ARG A 168 28.02 -0.95 -18.00
C ARG A 168 28.14 -1.48 -19.43
N ARG A 169 27.05 -1.45 -20.21
CA ARG A 169 27.05 -1.85 -21.62
C ARG A 169 27.91 -0.92 -22.48
N GLY A 170 27.90 0.39 -22.21
CA GLY A 170 28.78 1.35 -22.89
C GLY A 170 30.25 1.01 -22.68
N VAL A 171 30.65 0.77 -21.43
CA VAL A 171 32.04 0.38 -21.08
C VAL A 171 32.43 -0.95 -21.71
N GLU A 172 31.56 -1.98 -21.67
CA GLU A 172 31.86 -3.28 -22.32
C GLU A 172 32.00 -3.15 -23.84
N ASN A 173 31.12 -2.39 -24.50
CA ASN A 173 31.21 -2.16 -25.93
C ASN A 173 32.46 -1.36 -26.30
N ASP A 174 32.78 -0.31 -25.55
CA ASP A 174 33.99 0.50 -25.76
C ASP A 174 35.26 -0.34 -25.58
N VAL A 175 35.30 -1.21 -24.56
CA VAL A 175 36.42 -2.16 -24.36
C VAL A 175 36.50 -3.16 -25.52
N TYR A 176 35.37 -3.71 -25.97
CA TYR A 176 35.32 -4.63 -27.11
C TYR A 176 35.83 -3.98 -28.40
N PHE A 177 35.30 -2.81 -28.77
CA PHE A 177 35.70 -2.10 -29.99
C PHE A 177 37.15 -1.60 -29.92
N LYS A 178 37.60 -1.15 -28.75
CA LYS A 178 39.00 -0.75 -28.55
C LYS A 178 39.96 -1.93 -28.78
N THR A 179 39.64 -3.09 -28.22
CA THR A 179 40.48 -4.30 -28.37
C THR A 179 40.56 -4.74 -29.84
N TYR A 180 39.44 -4.70 -30.58
CA TYR A 180 39.43 -4.97 -32.02
C TYR A 180 40.26 -3.97 -32.83
N SER A 181 40.20 -2.67 -32.48
CA SER A 181 40.98 -1.63 -33.15
C SER A 181 42.50 -1.82 -32.96
N GLU A 182 42.91 -2.24 -31.76
CA GLU A 182 44.32 -2.52 -31.44
C GLU A 182 44.84 -3.76 -32.19
N MET A 183 44.03 -4.83 -32.31
CA MET A 183 44.39 -6.00 -33.13
C MET A 183 44.54 -5.66 -34.62
N TRP A 184 43.69 -4.77 -35.14
CA TRP A 184 43.74 -4.35 -36.55
C TRP A 184 44.92 -3.42 -36.84
N ASN A 185 45.25 -2.51 -35.93
CA ASN A 185 46.42 -1.65 -36.08
C ASN A 185 47.75 -2.42 -35.95
N ASN A 186 47.81 -3.44 -35.10
CA ASN A 186 49.01 -4.27 -34.94
C ASN A 186 49.26 -5.25 -36.10
N THR A 187 48.25 -5.56 -36.91
CA THR A 187 48.42 -6.38 -38.12
C THR A 187 48.96 -5.58 -39.30
N VAL A 188 48.79 -4.24 -39.32
CA VAL A 188 49.38 -3.35 -40.33
C VAL A 188 50.90 -3.20 -40.14
N THR A 189 51.41 -3.30 -38.91
CA THR A 189 52.85 -3.22 -38.60
C THR A 189 53.64 -4.50 -38.90
N ILE A 190 52.98 -5.65 -39.13
CA ILE A 190 53.64 -6.93 -39.43
C ILE A 190 53.97 -7.08 -40.94
N LYS A 191 53.55 -6.12 -41.78
CA LYS A 191 53.75 -6.17 -43.25
C LYS A 191 54.97 -5.41 -43.78
N ARG A 192 56.00 -5.16 -42.97
CA ARG A 192 57.24 -4.52 -43.44
C ARG A 192 58.48 -5.34 -43.14
#